data_AF-A0AA38IHI3-F1
#
_entry.id   AF-A0AA38IHI3-F1
#
_cell.length_a   1.000
_cell.length_b   1.000
_cell.length_c   1.000
_cell.angle_alpha   90.00
_cell.angle_beta   90.00
_cell.angle_gamma   90.00
#
_symmetry.space_group_name_H-M   'P 1'
#
loop_
_entity.id
_entity.type
_entity.pdbx_description
1 polymer ?
#
loop_
_entity_poly.entity_id
_entity_poly.type
_entity_poly.pdbx_seq_one_letter_code
_entity_poly.pdbx_strand_id
1 'polypeptide(L)'
;MREHQKKTPHSRAVRRPGRRGLQRGLFRAESQNLARRLSDTPANQMTPLHFAQETVNELCPCGIKVQVHDKDWIEQKKFSAFLTVARGSCEPPVVLEISYCGGPNDQKPILFCGKGITFDSGGLCLKKCKHMDVYKADMCGAAAIISAIRAASALSLPLNIEAVIPLCENMPSGMAMKCGDVVMGMNGKSIMITDTDNEGRLALADAMVYGQNMYKPRLVIDVASLTPGVRSALGSAASGVFSNSQTMWSQVPKFAFFIVYHKCLIPGEEGGGDHGRQGVASALGWEILLEEGDSVQIARREQQGHPGRVRLVWAAAFLNEFITCVDWIHFDITGVGFRSNHKVVPYLTKGRMTGRPTRTLIQLLYQLSCPSKAKENYEFFRNPFLLYGI
;
A
#
# COMPACT_ATOMS: atom_id res chain seq x y z
N MET A 1 55.85 28.65 -5.72
CA MET A 1 54.56 28.02 -6.12
C MET A 1 54.63 26.55 -5.73
N ARG A 2 53.81 26.09 -4.78
CA ARG A 2 53.71 24.66 -4.43
C ARG A 2 52.57 24.07 -5.25
N GLU A 3 52.87 23.15 -6.17
CA GLU A 3 51.85 22.40 -6.90
C GLU A 3 51.04 21.55 -5.93
N HIS A 4 49.76 21.89 -5.77
CA HIS A 4 48.78 20.98 -5.19
C HIS A 4 48.51 19.84 -6.18
N GLN A 5 49.24 18.74 -6.03
CA GLN A 5 48.83 17.46 -6.62
C GLN A 5 47.45 17.10 -6.08
N LYS A 6 46.43 17.23 -6.94
CA LYS A 6 45.09 16.69 -6.67
C LYS A 6 45.23 15.18 -6.50
N LYS A 7 45.03 14.67 -5.27
CA LYS A 7 44.86 13.24 -5.03
C LYS A 7 43.65 12.77 -5.83
N THR A 8 43.88 11.98 -6.87
CA THR A 8 42.85 11.22 -7.56
C THR A 8 42.15 10.34 -6.52
N PRO A 9 40.81 10.40 -6.39
CA PRO A 9 40.11 9.52 -5.47
C PRO A 9 40.34 8.08 -5.94
N HIS A 10 40.86 7.24 -5.05
CA HIS A 10 40.97 5.80 -5.31
C HIS A 10 39.59 5.29 -5.73
N SER A 11 39.48 4.79 -6.96
CA SER A 11 38.31 4.06 -7.44
C SER A 11 38.13 2.86 -6.52
N ARG A 12 37.24 2.96 -5.54
CA ARG A 12 36.85 1.83 -4.71
C ARG A 12 36.23 0.82 -5.66
N ALA A 13 36.94 -0.27 -5.94
CA ALA A 13 36.49 -1.30 -6.87
C ALA A 13 35.06 -1.69 -6.49
N VAL A 14 34.10 -1.39 -7.37
CA VAL A 14 32.74 -1.91 -7.25
C VAL A 14 32.90 -3.42 -7.27
N ARG A 15 32.73 -4.06 -6.11
CA ARG A 15 32.76 -5.53 -6.03
C ARG A 15 31.76 -6.02 -7.06
N ARG A 16 32.23 -6.74 -8.09
CA ARG A 16 31.35 -7.36 -9.08
C ARG A 16 30.29 -8.15 -8.31
N PRO A 17 28.99 -7.86 -8.48
CA PRO A 17 27.96 -8.64 -7.80
C PRO A 17 28.17 -10.10 -8.20
N GLY A 18 28.38 -10.98 -7.22
CA GLY A 18 28.42 -12.41 -7.49
C GLY A 18 27.13 -12.85 -8.19
N ARG A 19 27.14 -13.96 -8.94
CA ARG A 19 26.01 -14.42 -9.76
C ARG A 19 24.65 -14.36 -9.03
N ARG A 20 24.62 -14.69 -7.74
CA ARG A 20 23.42 -14.62 -6.88
C ARG A 20 22.89 -13.18 -6.67
N GLY A 21 23.78 -12.20 -6.54
CA GLY A 21 23.41 -10.79 -6.38
C GLY A 21 22.79 -10.22 -7.66
N LEU A 22 23.36 -10.56 -8.82
CA LEU A 22 22.81 -10.18 -10.13
C LEU A 22 21.41 -10.78 -10.33
N GLN A 23 21.23 -12.08 -10.08
CA GLN A 23 19.95 -12.76 -10.24
C GLN A 23 18.86 -12.17 -9.33
N ARG A 24 19.18 -11.86 -8.06
CA ARG A 24 18.26 -11.17 -7.14
C ARG A 24 17.90 -9.76 -7.63
N GLY A 25 18.87 -9.04 -8.19
CA GLY A 25 18.64 -7.73 -8.80
C GLY A 25 17.67 -7.80 -9.97
N LEU A 26 17.87 -8.78 -10.87
CA LEU A 26 17.00 -9.02 -12.02
C LEU A 26 15.56 -9.31 -11.61
N PHE A 27 15.33 -10.27 -10.69
CA PHE A 27 13.97 -10.58 -10.23
C PHE A 27 13.27 -9.37 -9.60
N ARG A 28 13.99 -8.54 -8.83
CA ARG A 28 13.45 -7.30 -8.25
C ARG A 28 13.07 -6.28 -9.33
N ALA A 29 13.91 -6.13 -10.35
CA ALA A 29 13.69 -5.19 -11.44
C ALA A 29 12.52 -5.63 -12.34
N GLU A 30 12.48 -6.91 -12.74
CA GLU A 30 11.40 -7.49 -13.53
C GLU A 30 10.05 -7.38 -12.82
N SER A 31 10.03 -7.65 -11.51
CA SER A 31 8.80 -7.52 -10.71
C SER A 31 8.37 -6.06 -10.61
N GLN A 32 9.28 -5.11 -10.41
CA GLN A 32 8.91 -3.69 -10.46
C GLN A 32 8.41 -3.29 -11.86
N ASN A 33 8.99 -3.86 -12.93
CA ASN A 33 8.53 -3.60 -14.30
C ASN A 33 7.13 -4.18 -14.56
N LEU A 34 6.76 -5.31 -13.95
CA LEU A 34 5.38 -5.80 -13.98
C LEU A 34 4.43 -4.77 -13.35
N ALA A 35 4.71 -4.31 -12.13
CA ALA A 35 3.90 -3.29 -11.48
C ALA A 35 3.78 -2.01 -12.34
N ARG A 36 4.87 -1.61 -13.00
CA ARG A 36 4.88 -0.48 -13.94
C ARG A 36 3.99 -0.73 -15.15
N ARG A 37 4.11 -1.89 -15.81
CA ARG A 37 3.32 -2.26 -17.00
C ARG A 37 1.83 -2.18 -16.70
N LEU A 38 1.39 -2.78 -15.60
CA LEU A 38 -0.01 -2.75 -15.19
C LEU A 38 -0.49 -1.32 -14.92
N SER A 39 0.30 -0.54 -14.18
CA SER A 39 -0.06 0.85 -13.84
C SER A 39 0.02 1.83 -15.02
N ASP A 40 0.89 1.59 -16.00
CA ASP A 40 1.06 2.45 -17.18
C ASP A 40 0.05 2.15 -18.28
N THR A 41 -0.57 0.97 -18.29
CA THR A 41 -1.60 0.59 -19.27
C THR A 41 -2.80 1.53 -19.12
N PRO A 42 -3.37 2.07 -20.21
CA PRO A 42 -4.50 2.98 -20.12
C PRO A 42 -5.74 2.25 -19.56
N ALA A 43 -6.57 2.97 -18.79
CA ALA A 43 -7.68 2.37 -18.05
C ALA A 43 -8.70 1.64 -18.94
N ASN A 44 -8.93 2.12 -20.16
CA ASN A 44 -9.80 1.45 -21.15
C ASN A 44 -9.25 0.09 -21.64
N GLN A 45 -7.99 -0.24 -21.34
CA GLN A 45 -7.38 -1.54 -21.61
C GLN A 45 -7.04 -2.32 -20.33
N MET A 46 -6.96 -1.63 -19.19
CA MET A 46 -6.66 -2.19 -17.87
C MET A 46 -7.90 -2.06 -16.98
N THR A 47 -9.02 -2.61 -17.44
CA THR A 47 -10.27 -2.71 -16.67
C THR A 47 -10.11 -3.70 -15.51
N PRO A 48 -11.04 -3.75 -14.53
CA PRO A 48 -10.96 -4.70 -13.42
C PRO A 48 -10.77 -6.15 -13.87
N LEU A 49 -11.52 -6.58 -14.88
CA LEU A 49 -11.42 -7.92 -15.44
C LEU A 49 -10.08 -8.15 -16.17
N HIS A 50 -9.60 -7.17 -16.93
CA HIS A 50 -8.29 -7.28 -17.59
C HIS A 50 -7.13 -7.35 -16.59
N PHE A 51 -7.18 -6.57 -15.50
CA PHE A 51 -6.20 -6.69 -14.42
C PHE A 51 -6.22 -8.08 -13.78
N ALA A 52 -7.41 -8.65 -13.55
CA ALA A 52 -7.57 -10.00 -13.06
C ALA A 52 -6.96 -11.05 -14.00
N GLN A 53 -7.21 -10.93 -15.31
CA GLN A 53 -6.64 -11.81 -16.32
C GLN A 53 -5.11 -11.72 -16.37
N GLU A 54 -4.55 -10.51 -16.33
CA GLU A 54 -3.10 -10.30 -16.26
C GLU A 54 -2.50 -10.93 -15.00
N THR A 55 -3.20 -10.86 -13.87
CA THR A 55 -2.77 -11.49 -12.63
C THR A 55 -2.71 -13.01 -12.75
N VAL A 56 -3.72 -13.64 -13.37
CA VAL A 56 -3.73 -15.09 -13.65
C VAL A 56 -2.55 -15.46 -14.56
N ASN A 57 -2.34 -14.70 -15.64
CA ASN A 57 -1.27 -14.95 -16.61
C ASN A 57 0.14 -14.87 -15.98
N GLU A 58 0.33 -13.97 -15.02
CA GLU A 58 1.64 -13.72 -14.39
C GLU A 58 1.91 -14.62 -13.17
N LEU A 59 0.89 -15.04 -12.44
CA LEU A 59 1.06 -15.77 -11.17
C LEU A 59 0.84 -17.28 -11.29
N CYS A 60 -0.14 -17.75 -12.07
CA CYS A 60 -0.42 -19.18 -12.18
C CYS A 60 0.77 -19.99 -12.74
N PRO A 61 1.54 -19.53 -13.74
CA PRO A 61 2.75 -20.23 -14.19
C PRO A 61 3.84 -20.35 -13.10
N CYS A 62 3.78 -19.52 -12.06
CA CYS A 62 4.68 -19.60 -10.90
C CYS A 62 4.19 -20.53 -9.79
N GLY A 63 3.14 -21.34 -10.03
CA GLY A 63 2.55 -22.24 -9.06
C GLY A 63 1.71 -21.55 -7.98
N ILE A 64 1.28 -20.31 -8.23
CA ILE A 64 0.48 -19.50 -7.31
C ILE A 64 -0.98 -19.65 -7.68
N LYS A 65 -1.84 -19.93 -6.69
CA LYS A 65 -3.28 -20.07 -6.93
C LYS A 65 -3.91 -18.68 -7.01
N VAL A 66 -4.67 -18.42 -8.08
CA VAL A 66 -5.47 -17.20 -8.24
C VAL A 66 -6.92 -17.58 -8.45
N GLN A 67 -7.82 -17.01 -7.64
CA GLN A 67 -9.26 -17.11 -7.81
C GLN A 67 -9.81 -15.73 -8.16
N VAL A 68 -10.66 -15.68 -9.17
CA VAL A 68 -11.29 -14.45 -9.67
C VAL A 68 -12.77 -14.51 -9.33
N HIS A 69 -13.23 -13.61 -8.48
CA HIS A 69 -14.62 -13.56 -8.04
C HIS A 69 -15.36 -12.42 -8.73
N ASP A 70 -16.52 -12.75 -9.28
CA ASP A 70 -17.40 -11.82 -9.97
C ASP A 70 -18.33 -11.06 -9.01
N LYS A 71 -19.17 -10.20 -9.58
CA LYS A 71 -20.12 -9.38 -8.84
C LYS A 71 -21.09 -10.20 -7.99
N ASP A 72 -21.56 -11.34 -8.49
CA ASP A 72 -22.52 -12.18 -7.77
C ASP A 72 -21.89 -12.75 -6.49
N TRP A 73 -20.64 -13.19 -6.57
CA TRP A 73 -19.88 -13.61 -5.38
C TRP A 73 -19.67 -12.44 -4.41
N ILE A 74 -19.34 -11.25 -4.92
CA ILE A 74 -19.11 -10.04 -4.10
C ILE A 74 -20.38 -9.67 -3.32
N GLU A 75 -21.55 -9.75 -3.96
CA GLU A 75 -22.86 -9.53 -3.34
C GLU A 75 -23.18 -10.59 -2.28
N GLN A 76 -22.96 -11.87 -2.60
CA GLN A 76 -23.15 -12.98 -1.66
C GLN A 76 -22.28 -12.86 -0.42
N LYS A 77 -21.04 -12.38 -0.58
CA LYS A 77 -20.11 -12.12 0.52
C LYS A 77 -20.36 -10.80 1.23
N LYS A 78 -21.33 -9.99 0.81
CA LYS A 78 -21.73 -8.71 1.44
C LYS A 78 -20.60 -7.68 1.50
N PHE A 79 -19.81 -7.57 0.43
CA PHE A 79 -18.81 -6.51 0.24
C PHE A 79 -19.51 -5.16 -0.06
N SER A 80 -20.34 -4.69 0.87
CA SER A 80 -21.29 -3.60 0.66
C SER A 80 -20.60 -2.24 0.51
N ALA A 81 -19.50 -2.01 1.23
CA ALA A 81 -18.69 -0.80 1.10
C ALA A 81 -17.99 -0.78 -0.27
N PHE A 82 -17.41 -1.90 -0.70
CA PHE A 82 -16.77 -2.03 -2.01
C PHE A 82 -17.77 -1.90 -3.17
N LEU A 83 -18.92 -2.56 -3.10
CA LEU A 83 -20.00 -2.44 -4.10
C LEU A 83 -20.49 -1.00 -4.24
N THR A 84 -20.52 -0.24 -3.15
CA THR A 84 -20.91 1.17 -3.18
C THR A 84 -19.93 2.04 -3.96
N VAL A 85 -18.64 1.71 -3.97
CA VAL A 85 -17.66 2.37 -4.85
C VAL A 85 -17.92 1.98 -6.31
N ALA A 86 -18.04 0.68 -6.57
CA ALA A 86 -18.09 0.14 -7.93
C ALA A 86 -19.34 0.52 -8.73
N ARG A 87 -20.49 0.71 -8.06
CA ARG A 87 -21.80 0.92 -8.72
C ARG A 87 -21.88 2.16 -9.62
N GLY A 88 -20.89 3.06 -9.55
CA GLY A 88 -20.80 4.22 -10.43
C GLY A 88 -20.38 3.89 -11.87
N SER A 89 -19.67 2.79 -12.11
CA SER A 89 -19.17 2.40 -13.44
C SER A 89 -20.01 1.31 -14.10
N CYS A 90 -19.89 1.21 -15.43
CA CYS A 90 -20.38 0.09 -16.22
C CYS A 90 -19.39 -1.09 -16.24
N GLU A 91 -18.13 -0.87 -15.85
CA GLU A 91 -17.14 -1.95 -15.71
C GLU A 91 -17.46 -2.79 -14.46
N PRO A 92 -17.65 -4.11 -14.61
CA PRO A 92 -18.03 -4.97 -13.49
C PRO A 92 -16.89 -5.07 -12.46
N PRO A 93 -17.19 -5.00 -11.15
CA PRO A 93 -16.19 -5.18 -10.12
C PRO A 93 -15.75 -6.64 -10.02
N VAL A 94 -14.50 -6.84 -9.60
CA VAL A 94 -13.89 -8.15 -9.40
C VAL A 94 -13.15 -8.16 -8.07
N VAL A 95 -13.13 -9.31 -7.37
CA VAL A 95 -12.24 -9.53 -6.22
C VAL A 95 -11.29 -10.68 -6.55
N LEU A 96 -9.99 -10.44 -6.39
CA LEU A 96 -8.99 -11.50 -6.50
C LEU A 96 -8.67 -12.08 -5.14
N GLU A 97 -8.64 -13.41 -5.04
CA GLU A 97 -7.97 -14.14 -3.96
C GLU A 97 -6.73 -14.84 -4.50
N ILE A 98 -5.56 -14.57 -3.91
CA ILE A 98 -4.27 -15.09 -4.37
C ILE A 98 -3.59 -15.80 -3.21
N SER A 99 -3.19 -17.07 -3.42
CA SER A 99 -2.53 -17.90 -2.41
C SER A 99 -1.18 -18.40 -2.90
N TYR A 100 -0.13 -18.05 -2.17
CA TYR A 100 1.23 -18.57 -2.33
C TYR A 100 1.63 -19.36 -1.08
N CYS A 101 1.85 -20.66 -1.24
CA CYS A 101 2.22 -21.59 -0.18
C CYS A 101 3.72 -21.94 -0.26
N GLY A 102 4.57 -21.04 0.22
CA GLY A 102 6.02 -21.29 0.27
C GLY A 102 6.52 -21.86 1.61
N GLY A 103 5.71 -21.76 2.67
CA GLY A 103 6.06 -22.22 4.01
C GLY A 103 5.31 -23.47 4.46
N PRO A 104 5.46 -23.89 5.72
CA PRO A 104 4.69 -24.99 6.31
C PRO A 104 3.17 -24.72 6.26
N ASN A 105 2.35 -25.76 6.11
CA ASN A 105 0.89 -25.62 5.98
C ASN A 105 0.20 -24.99 7.20
N ASP A 106 0.77 -25.14 8.39
CA ASP A 106 0.27 -24.58 9.65
C ASP A 106 0.77 -23.15 9.92
N GLN A 107 1.70 -22.64 9.10
CA GLN A 107 2.21 -21.29 9.23
C GLN A 107 1.12 -20.29 8.84
N LYS A 108 0.69 -19.48 9.81
CA LYS A 108 -0.22 -18.36 9.58
C LYS A 108 0.32 -17.42 8.49
N PRO A 109 -0.49 -17.08 7.46
CA PRO A 109 -0.01 -16.32 6.31
C PRO A 109 0.19 -14.85 6.64
N ILE A 110 0.92 -14.17 5.76
CA ILE A 110 0.84 -12.72 5.61
C ILE A 110 -0.33 -12.43 4.68
N LEU A 111 -1.28 -11.58 5.11
CA LEU A 111 -2.37 -11.12 4.26
C LEU A 111 -2.00 -9.80 3.59
N PHE A 112 -2.08 -9.75 2.27
CA PHE A 112 -1.98 -8.53 1.49
C PHE A 112 -3.36 -8.00 1.08
N CYS A 113 -3.55 -6.68 1.14
CA CYS A 113 -4.74 -6.01 0.60
C CYS A 113 -4.32 -4.83 -0.29
N GLY A 114 -4.68 -4.84 -1.57
CA GLY A 114 -4.23 -3.83 -2.52
C GLY A 114 -5.37 -2.95 -3.00
N LYS A 115 -5.21 -1.63 -2.96
CA LYS A 115 -6.16 -0.73 -3.65
C LYS A 115 -6.08 -1.02 -5.15
N GLY A 116 -7.21 -1.43 -5.72
CA GLY A 116 -7.34 -1.84 -7.11
C GLY A 116 -8.28 -0.95 -7.93
N ILE A 117 -8.24 0.37 -7.74
CA ILE A 117 -9.08 1.28 -8.53
C ILE A 117 -8.44 1.49 -9.91
N THR A 118 -8.99 0.84 -10.92
CA THR A 118 -8.45 0.84 -12.30
C THR A 118 -8.57 2.18 -13.00
N PHE A 119 -9.57 2.98 -12.60
CA PHE A 119 -9.63 4.40 -12.89
C PHE A 119 -10.41 5.13 -11.80
N ASP A 120 -9.89 6.28 -11.38
CA ASP A 120 -10.49 7.12 -10.35
C ASP A 120 -10.71 8.54 -10.86
N SER A 121 -11.96 8.85 -11.21
CA SER A 121 -12.37 10.21 -11.52
C SER A 121 -12.79 11.00 -10.28
N GLY A 122 -12.88 10.35 -9.11
CA GLY A 122 -13.44 10.86 -7.86
C GLY A 122 -14.93 10.68 -7.67
N GLY A 123 -15.62 9.99 -8.58
CA GLY A 123 -17.09 9.86 -8.54
C GLY A 123 -17.78 11.21 -8.69
N LEU A 124 -18.79 11.51 -7.86
CA LEU A 124 -19.51 12.79 -7.88
C LEU A 124 -18.68 13.96 -7.33
N CYS A 125 -17.76 13.70 -6.41
CA CYS A 125 -16.69 14.61 -5.99
C CYS A 125 -15.58 14.65 -7.05
N LEU A 126 -15.93 15.07 -8.26
CA LEU A 126 -15.10 14.94 -9.44
C LEU A 126 -13.73 15.61 -9.25
N LYS A 127 -12.67 14.87 -9.58
CA LYS A 127 -11.30 15.40 -9.62
C LYS A 127 -11.17 16.50 -10.68
N LYS A 128 -10.15 17.33 -10.52
CA LYS A 128 -9.78 18.32 -11.54
C LYS A 128 -9.33 17.61 -12.82
N CYS A 129 -9.80 18.09 -13.98
CA CYS A 129 -9.43 17.54 -15.29
C CYS A 129 -7.91 17.53 -15.53
N LYS A 130 -7.20 18.56 -15.07
CA LYS A 130 -5.74 18.63 -15.20
C LYS A 130 -5.07 17.46 -14.49
N HIS A 131 -4.34 16.64 -15.25
CA HIS A 131 -3.66 15.43 -14.80
C HIS A 131 -4.57 14.28 -14.36
N MET A 132 -5.87 14.30 -14.69
CA MET A 132 -6.78 13.20 -14.39
C MET A 132 -6.31 11.87 -15.03
N ASP A 133 -5.58 11.94 -16.14
CA ASP A 133 -4.98 10.80 -16.84
C ASP A 133 -4.02 9.96 -16.00
N VAL A 134 -3.49 10.47 -14.88
CA VAL A 134 -2.61 9.71 -13.98
C VAL A 134 -3.38 8.71 -13.10
N TYR A 135 -4.68 8.92 -12.90
CA TYR A 135 -5.51 8.07 -12.03
C TYR A 135 -5.90 6.73 -12.67
N LYS A 136 -5.45 6.46 -13.90
CA LYS A 136 -5.37 5.08 -14.43
C LYS A 136 -4.46 4.16 -13.60
N ALA A 137 -3.55 4.75 -12.82
CA ALA A 137 -2.61 4.02 -11.96
C ALA A 137 -3.08 4.00 -10.50
N ASP A 138 -4.35 4.27 -10.23
CA ASP A 138 -4.89 4.23 -8.87
C ASP A 138 -5.09 2.79 -8.33
N MET A 139 -4.71 1.82 -9.17
CA MET A 139 -4.54 0.40 -8.90
C MET A 139 -3.06 0.02 -8.65
N CYS A 140 -2.16 0.99 -8.53
CA CYS A 140 -0.72 0.71 -8.36
C CYS A 140 -0.38 -0.05 -7.06
N GLY A 141 -1.26 0.03 -6.04
CA GLY A 141 -1.15 -0.75 -4.82
C GLY A 141 -1.33 -2.25 -5.07
N ALA A 142 -2.43 -2.61 -5.75
CA ALA A 142 -2.65 -3.97 -6.26
C ALA A 142 -1.50 -4.45 -7.15
N ALA A 143 -1.06 -3.63 -8.12
CA ALA A 143 0.03 -3.96 -9.02
C ALA A 143 1.36 -4.27 -8.30
N ALA A 144 1.68 -3.51 -7.25
CA ALA A 144 2.87 -3.72 -6.43
C ALA A 144 2.79 -5.02 -5.62
N ILE A 145 1.62 -5.37 -5.10
CA ILE A 145 1.39 -6.60 -4.33
C ILE A 145 1.56 -7.83 -5.22
N ILE A 146 0.87 -7.90 -6.37
CA ILE A 146 0.98 -9.08 -7.24
C ILE A 146 2.42 -9.28 -7.72
N SER A 147 3.13 -8.17 -7.97
CA SER A 147 4.53 -8.21 -8.37
C SER A 147 5.45 -8.68 -7.24
N ALA A 148 5.16 -8.29 -5.99
CA ALA A 148 5.90 -8.77 -4.83
C ALA A 148 5.66 -10.27 -4.56
N ILE A 149 4.44 -10.75 -4.78
CA ILE A 149 4.08 -12.18 -4.68
C ILE A 149 4.79 -13.00 -5.76
N ARG A 150 4.80 -12.53 -7.02
CA ARG A 150 5.56 -13.15 -8.12
C ARG A 150 7.05 -13.28 -7.75
N ALA A 151 7.65 -12.21 -7.22
CA ALA A 151 9.03 -12.24 -6.75
C ALA A 151 9.25 -13.20 -5.56
N ALA A 152 8.29 -13.29 -4.63
CA ALA A 152 8.39 -14.19 -3.50
C ALA A 152 8.45 -15.66 -3.96
N SER A 153 7.63 -16.04 -4.94
CA SER A 153 7.69 -17.36 -5.58
C SER A 153 9.00 -17.58 -6.33
N ALA A 154 9.44 -16.62 -7.15
CA ALA A 154 10.70 -16.72 -7.90
C ALA A 154 11.95 -16.82 -7.01
N LEU A 155 11.89 -16.26 -5.78
CA LEU A 155 12.94 -16.37 -4.76
C LEU A 155 12.75 -17.57 -3.82
N SER A 156 11.68 -18.34 -4.01
CA SER A 156 11.29 -19.49 -3.17
C SER A 156 11.29 -19.12 -1.68
N LEU A 157 10.67 -18.00 -1.34
CA LEU A 157 10.63 -17.54 0.05
C LEU A 157 9.79 -18.51 0.90
N PRO A 158 10.32 -18.99 2.05
CA PRO A 158 9.65 -19.98 2.91
C PRO A 158 8.59 -19.33 3.81
N LEU A 159 7.57 -18.72 3.19
CA LEU A 159 6.44 -18.11 3.88
C LEU A 159 5.14 -18.31 3.10
N ASN A 160 4.02 -18.32 3.81
CA ASN A 160 2.68 -18.31 3.22
C ASN A 160 2.19 -16.88 3.04
N ILE A 161 1.63 -16.59 1.86
CA ILE A 161 1.03 -15.30 1.52
C ILE A 161 -0.38 -15.55 1.00
N GLU A 162 -1.33 -14.80 1.54
CA GLU A 162 -2.67 -14.64 0.99
C GLU A 162 -2.86 -13.19 0.56
N ALA A 163 -3.61 -12.94 -0.50
CA ALA A 163 -3.99 -11.59 -0.89
C ALA A 163 -5.45 -11.51 -1.31
N VAL A 164 -6.12 -10.45 -0.85
CA VAL A 164 -7.48 -10.09 -1.27
C VAL A 164 -7.42 -8.72 -1.92
N ILE A 165 -7.70 -8.66 -3.22
CA ILE A 165 -7.56 -7.43 -4.02
C ILE A 165 -8.91 -7.07 -4.64
N PRO A 166 -9.60 -6.04 -4.11
CA PRO A 166 -10.82 -5.50 -4.72
C PRO A 166 -10.47 -4.60 -5.92
N LEU A 167 -11.09 -4.88 -7.07
CA LEU A 167 -10.87 -4.19 -8.34
C LEU A 167 -12.18 -3.57 -8.86
N CYS A 168 -12.19 -2.26 -9.08
CA CYS A 168 -13.31 -1.56 -9.71
C CYS A 168 -12.84 -0.24 -10.34
N GLU A 169 -13.77 0.54 -10.88
CA GLU A 169 -13.57 1.95 -11.19
C GLU A 169 -14.41 2.82 -10.24
N ASN A 170 -13.98 4.07 -10.04
CA ASN A 170 -14.77 5.10 -9.34
C ASN A 170 -15.18 6.19 -10.34
N MET A 171 -16.44 6.13 -10.79
CA MET A 171 -16.97 6.93 -11.89
C MET A 171 -18.25 7.70 -11.48
N PRO A 172 -18.46 8.94 -11.97
CA PRO A 172 -19.75 9.61 -11.85
C PRO A 172 -20.78 8.95 -12.77
N SER A 173 -21.96 8.70 -12.25
CA SER A 173 -23.13 8.29 -13.03
C SER A 173 -24.40 8.52 -12.21
N GLY A 174 -25.57 8.27 -12.80
CA GLY A 174 -26.84 8.30 -12.07
C GLY A 174 -26.94 7.24 -10.96
N MET A 175 -26.04 6.26 -10.92
CA MET A 175 -26.00 5.19 -9.92
C MET A 175 -24.88 5.38 -8.88
N ALA A 176 -24.01 6.38 -9.04
CA ALA A 176 -22.84 6.57 -8.20
C ALA A 176 -23.17 6.73 -6.70
N MET A 177 -22.18 6.47 -5.85
CA MET A 177 -22.25 6.88 -4.44
C MET A 177 -22.35 8.39 -4.31
N LYS A 178 -23.07 8.85 -3.30
CA LYS A 178 -23.33 10.27 -3.03
C LYS A 178 -22.72 10.68 -1.70
N CYS A 179 -22.34 11.94 -1.59
CA CYS A 179 -22.06 12.54 -0.29
C CYS A 179 -23.30 12.44 0.61
N GLY A 180 -23.13 12.00 1.84
CA GLY A 180 -24.19 11.73 2.81
C GLY A 180 -24.73 10.30 2.78
N ASP A 181 -24.39 9.47 1.77
CA ASP A 181 -24.74 8.05 1.82
C ASP A 181 -24.05 7.39 3.03
N VAL A 182 -24.76 6.52 3.74
CA VAL A 182 -24.21 5.69 4.83
C VAL A 182 -24.24 4.24 4.39
N VAL A 183 -23.11 3.55 4.52
CA VAL A 183 -22.96 2.14 4.13
C VAL A 183 -22.51 1.31 5.31
N MET A 184 -22.91 0.04 5.35
CA MET A 184 -22.46 -0.89 6.38
C MET A 184 -21.21 -1.62 5.91
N GLY A 185 -20.11 -1.52 6.65
CA GLY A 185 -18.91 -2.33 6.42
C GLY A 185 -19.11 -3.77 6.90
N MET A 186 -18.28 -4.71 6.40
CA MET A 186 -18.37 -6.13 6.77
C MET A 186 -18.17 -6.40 8.27
N ASN A 187 -17.50 -5.52 9.01
CA ASN A 187 -17.34 -5.60 10.47
C ASN A 187 -18.56 -5.03 11.24
N GLY A 188 -19.65 -4.68 10.56
CA GLY A 188 -20.86 -4.12 11.16
C GLY A 188 -20.79 -2.63 11.49
N LYS A 189 -19.68 -1.94 11.18
CA LYS A 189 -19.56 -0.49 11.39
C LYS A 189 -20.25 0.27 10.25
N SER A 190 -21.02 1.30 10.59
CA SER A 190 -21.58 2.21 9.58
C SER A 190 -20.55 3.26 9.16
N ILE A 191 -20.44 3.51 7.86
CA ILE A 191 -19.48 4.43 7.24
C ILE A 191 -20.26 5.52 6.51
N MET A 192 -20.11 6.77 6.95
CA MET A 192 -20.67 7.91 6.24
C MET A 192 -19.73 8.39 5.14
N ILE A 193 -20.23 8.44 3.90
CA ILE A 193 -19.49 8.91 2.74
C ILE A 193 -19.62 10.43 2.68
N THR A 194 -18.59 11.15 3.10
CA THR A 194 -18.58 12.62 3.03
C THR A 194 -17.97 13.15 1.73
N ASP A 195 -17.14 12.34 1.07
CA ASP A 195 -16.42 12.69 -0.15
C ASP A 195 -16.14 11.41 -0.94
N THR A 196 -16.68 11.34 -2.17
CA THR A 196 -16.60 10.16 -3.03
C THR A 196 -15.21 9.98 -3.67
N ASP A 197 -14.31 10.94 -3.49
CA ASP A 197 -12.88 10.88 -3.87
C ASP A 197 -12.01 10.21 -2.79
N ASN A 198 -12.65 9.73 -1.71
CA ASN A 198 -12.03 8.88 -0.68
C ASN A 198 -12.47 7.41 -0.83
N GLU A 199 -12.69 6.96 -2.05
CA GLU A 199 -13.17 5.62 -2.40
C GLU A 199 -12.19 4.51 -1.99
N GLY A 200 -10.88 4.75 -2.05
CA GLY A 200 -9.87 3.70 -1.88
C GLY A 200 -9.91 3.06 -0.49
N ARG A 201 -10.22 3.85 0.54
CA ARG A 201 -10.35 3.33 1.91
C ARG A 201 -11.63 2.51 2.06
N LEU A 202 -12.69 2.93 1.39
CA LEU A 202 -13.98 2.25 1.38
C LEU A 202 -13.89 0.90 0.64
N ALA A 203 -13.22 0.88 -0.51
CA ALA A 203 -12.98 -0.33 -1.29
C ALA A 203 -12.14 -1.37 -0.54
N LEU A 204 -11.18 -0.93 0.28
CA LEU A 204 -10.31 -1.82 1.07
C LEU A 204 -10.99 -2.39 2.32
N ALA A 205 -11.95 -1.67 2.91
CA ALA A 205 -12.54 -2.00 4.21
C ALA A 205 -13.06 -3.45 4.27
N ASP A 206 -13.89 -3.86 3.30
CA ASP A 206 -14.47 -5.21 3.28
C ASP A 206 -13.42 -6.28 2.97
N ALA A 207 -12.49 -6.00 2.05
CA ALA A 207 -11.42 -6.93 1.69
C ALA A 207 -10.51 -7.26 2.88
N MET A 208 -10.18 -6.25 3.69
CA MET A 208 -9.37 -6.43 4.90
C MET A 208 -10.09 -7.28 5.95
N VAL A 209 -11.37 -7.01 6.21
CA VAL A 209 -12.18 -7.80 7.16
C VAL A 209 -12.34 -9.23 6.67
N TYR A 210 -12.73 -9.41 5.41
CA TYR A 210 -12.90 -10.71 4.79
C TYR A 210 -11.62 -11.55 4.88
N GLY A 211 -10.48 -10.99 4.46
CA GLY A 211 -9.21 -11.71 4.48
C GLY A 211 -8.76 -12.09 5.90
N GLN A 212 -9.00 -11.24 6.90
CA GLN A 212 -8.71 -11.57 8.30
C GLN A 212 -9.56 -12.75 8.79
N ASN A 213 -10.86 -12.73 8.50
CA ASN A 213 -11.80 -13.77 8.91
C ASN A 213 -11.50 -15.12 8.26
N MET A 214 -11.16 -15.11 6.97
CA MET A 214 -10.91 -16.33 6.20
C MET A 214 -9.54 -16.95 6.50
N TYR A 215 -8.49 -16.14 6.57
CA TYR A 215 -7.11 -16.64 6.57
C TYR A 215 -6.41 -16.55 7.92
N LYS A 216 -6.99 -15.86 8.91
CA LYS A 216 -6.44 -15.68 10.27
C LYS A 216 -4.93 -15.34 10.24
N PRO A 217 -4.55 -14.29 9.49
CA PRO A 217 -3.15 -13.99 9.21
C PRO A 217 -2.39 -13.60 10.47
N ARG A 218 -1.05 -13.73 10.42
CA ARG A 218 -0.18 -13.18 11.47
C ARG A 218 0.15 -11.70 11.28
N LEU A 219 -0.04 -11.19 10.06
CA LEU A 219 0.30 -9.84 9.64
C LEU A 219 -0.59 -9.45 8.47
N VAL A 220 -1.19 -8.26 8.53
CA VAL A 220 -1.90 -7.63 7.42
C VAL A 220 -1.03 -6.52 6.85
N ILE A 221 -0.84 -6.49 5.53
CA ILE A 221 -0.15 -5.41 4.83
C ILE A 221 -1.07 -4.88 3.75
N ASP A 222 -1.51 -3.64 3.85
CA ASP A 222 -2.23 -2.99 2.76
C ASP A 222 -1.36 -1.96 2.03
N VAL A 223 -1.58 -1.83 0.72
CA VAL A 223 -0.82 -0.93 -0.15
C VAL A 223 -1.80 -0.15 -1.03
N ALA A 224 -1.79 1.17 -0.91
CA ALA A 224 -2.78 2.02 -1.56
C ALA A 224 -2.25 3.40 -1.97
N SER A 225 -2.64 3.88 -3.14
CA SER A 225 -2.58 5.30 -3.50
C SER A 225 -3.74 6.04 -2.83
N LEU A 226 -3.65 6.22 -1.51
CA LEU A 226 -4.80 6.58 -0.68
C LEU A 226 -4.98 8.09 -0.48
N THR A 227 -3.94 8.84 -0.12
CA THR A 227 -4.10 10.25 0.26
C THR A 227 -3.21 11.22 -0.52
N PRO A 228 -3.79 12.31 -1.07
CA PRO A 228 -3.00 13.44 -1.57
C PRO A 228 -2.08 14.06 -0.50
N GLY A 229 -2.42 13.87 0.79
CA GLY A 229 -1.64 14.35 1.93
C GLY A 229 -0.21 13.81 1.95
N VAL A 230 0.00 12.53 1.62
CA VAL A 230 1.34 11.93 1.55
C VAL A 230 2.19 12.57 0.46
N ARG A 231 1.62 12.84 -0.72
CA ARG A 231 2.33 13.55 -1.78
C ARG A 231 2.71 14.97 -1.34
N SER A 232 1.81 15.68 -0.67
CA SER A 232 2.09 17.03 -0.15
C SER A 232 3.19 17.03 0.93
N ALA A 233 3.26 15.98 1.77
CA ALA A 233 4.21 15.90 2.87
C ALA A 233 5.59 15.33 2.47
N LEU A 234 5.63 14.32 1.61
CA LEU A 234 6.84 13.55 1.27
C LEU A 234 7.27 13.69 -0.20
N GLY A 235 6.46 14.36 -1.02
CA GLY A 235 6.68 14.43 -2.46
C GLY A 235 6.66 13.04 -3.10
N SER A 236 7.59 12.82 -4.03
CA SER A 236 7.80 11.52 -4.68
C SER A 236 9.03 10.76 -4.16
N ALA A 237 9.62 11.23 -3.06
CA ALA A 237 10.84 10.64 -2.49
C ALA A 237 10.53 9.36 -1.71
N ALA A 238 9.48 9.37 -0.90
CA ALA A 238 9.15 8.30 0.03
C ALA A 238 7.64 8.00 0.05
N SER A 239 7.28 6.79 0.45
CA SER A 239 5.88 6.43 0.74
C SER A 239 5.56 6.84 2.18
N GLY A 240 4.29 6.99 2.53
CA GLY A 240 3.86 7.02 3.94
C GLY A 240 3.69 5.58 4.44
N VAL A 241 4.14 5.30 5.67
CA VAL A 241 3.93 3.99 6.29
C VAL A 241 3.39 4.15 7.69
N PHE A 242 2.34 3.39 8.00
CA PHE A 242 1.66 3.38 9.28
C PHE A 242 1.59 1.94 9.78
N SER A 243 1.67 1.76 11.10
CA SER A 243 1.64 0.44 11.70
C SER A 243 1.02 0.52 13.09
N ASN A 244 0.24 -0.48 13.47
CA ASN A 244 -0.21 -0.66 14.86
C ASN A 244 0.83 -1.39 15.73
N SER A 245 1.91 -1.90 15.12
CA SER A 245 2.89 -2.76 15.76
C SER A 245 4.31 -2.20 15.65
N GLN A 246 4.94 -2.00 16.82
CA GLN A 246 6.32 -1.50 16.91
C GLN A 246 7.35 -2.53 16.44
N THR A 247 7.05 -3.80 16.66
CA THR A 247 7.88 -4.91 16.19
C THR A 247 7.92 -4.93 14.67
N MET A 248 6.76 -4.82 14.04
CA MET A 248 6.66 -4.77 12.59
C MET A 248 7.26 -3.52 11.98
N TRP A 249 7.08 -2.37 12.62
CA TRP A 249 7.75 -1.13 12.22
C TRP A 249 9.27 -1.28 12.12
N SER A 250 9.88 -1.98 13.08
CA SER A 250 11.33 -2.20 13.11
C SER A 250 11.83 -3.09 11.97
N GLN A 251 10.95 -3.90 11.37
CA GLN A 251 11.23 -4.76 10.22
C GLN A 251 11.10 -4.02 8.89
N VAL A 252 10.32 -2.93 8.83
CA VAL A 252 10.14 -2.14 7.61
C VAL A 252 11.49 -1.57 7.15
N PRO A 253 11.92 -1.79 5.90
CA PRO A 253 13.19 -1.25 5.39
C PRO A 253 13.30 0.28 5.55
N LYS A 254 14.28 0.75 6.33
CA LYS A 254 14.46 2.17 6.67
C LYS A 254 14.84 3.09 5.50
N PHE A 255 15.18 2.55 4.33
CA PHE A 255 15.57 3.35 3.16
C PHE A 255 14.41 3.97 2.38
N ALA A 256 13.15 3.84 2.85
CA ALA A 256 11.99 4.13 2.03
C ALA A 256 10.92 5.09 2.62
N PHE A 257 11.09 5.66 3.83
CA PHE A 257 9.95 6.30 4.55
C PHE A 257 10.30 7.55 5.36
N PHE A 258 9.32 8.46 5.49
CA PHE A 258 9.16 9.40 6.59
C PHE A 258 7.66 9.53 6.91
N ILE A 259 7.34 9.84 8.17
CA ILE A 259 6.03 9.85 8.85
C ILE A 259 5.76 8.55 9.60
N VAL A 260 5.73 8.72 10.93
CA VAL A 260 5.47 7.75 11.97
C VAL A 260 4.10 8.09 12.55
N TYR A 261 3.19 7.13 12.60
CA TYR A 261 2.14 7.15 13.61
C TYR A 261 2.36 5.97 14.54
N HIS A 262 2.38 6.23 15.83
CA HIS A 262 2.60 5.26 16.89
C HIS A 262 1.45 5.39 17.86
N LYS A 263 0.68 4.30 18.02
CA LYS A 263 -0.33 4.08 19.06
C LYS A 263 -1.61 4.94 18.96
N CYS A 264 -2.70 4.31 18.51
CA CYS A 264 -4.05 4.66 18.94
C CYS A 264 -4.13 4.27 20.43
N LEU A 265 -3.93 5.23 21.33
CA LEU A 265 -4.34 5.02 22.72
C LEU A 265 -5.86 5.17 22.75
N ILE A 266 -6.55 4.08 23.08
CA ILE A 266 -7.91 4.13 23.59
C ILE A 266 -7.85 5.03 24.85
N PRO A 267 -8.68 6.08 24.98
CA PRO A 267 -8.69 6.89 26.20
C PRO A 267 -9.10 5.99 27.37
N GLY A 268 -8.23 5.81 28.38
CA GLY A 268 -8.57 5.03 29.57
C GLY A 268 -7.45 4.66 30.55
N GLU A 269 -6.17 4.72 30.19
CA GLU A 269 -5.09 4.39 31.13
C GLU A 269 -4.20 5.60 31.44
N GLU A 270 -4.49 6.25 32.57
CA GLU A 270 -3.54 7.14 33.25
C GLU A 270 -2.43 6.30 33.87
N GLY A 271 -1.23 6.37 33.29
CA GLY A 271 -0.02 5.77 33.84
C GLY A 271 1.14 6.76 33.77
N GLY A 272 1.41 7.43 34.88
CA GLY A 272 2.55 8.34 35.04
C GLY A 272 3.90 7.62 34.98
N GLY A 273 4.93 8.30 34.46
CA GLY A 273 6.30 7.83 34.56
C GLY A 273 7.26 8.29 33.47
N ASP A 274 7.93 9.40 33.75
CA ASP A 274 9.32 9.71 33.38
C ASP A 274 9.70 10.22 31.98
N HIS A 275 10.65 11.16 32.00
CA HIS A 275 10.99 12.14 30.97
C HIS A 275 12.05 11.60 29.99
N GLY A 276 11.84 11.80 28.68
CA GLY A 276 12.94 11.64 27.70
C GLY A 276 12.62 11.05 26.32
N ARG A 277 11.36 11.00 25.87
CA ARG A 277 11.01 10.76 24.45
C ARG A 277 9.75 11.52 24.07
N GLN A 278 9.88 12.82 23.80
CA GLN A 278 8.80 13.59 23.19
C GLN A 278 8.64 13.18 21.72
N GLY A 279 7.85 12.12 21.53
CA GLY A 279 7.19 11.84 20.25
C GLY A 279 6.24 12.98 19.92
N VAL A 280 6.14 13.30 18.63
CA VAL A 280 5.40 14.43 18.04
C VAL A 280 3.86 14.38 18.26
N ALA A 281 3.38 13.51 19.16
CA ALA A 281 1.97 13.33 19.48
C ALA A 281 1.44 14.32 20.54
N SER A 282 2.29 14.87 21.43
CA SER A 282 1.82 15.69 22.56
C SER A 282 1.52 17.16 22.24
N ALA A 283 1.79 17.63 21.02
CA ALA A 283 1.65 19.05 20.67
C ALA A 283 0.35 19.42 19.94
N LEU A 284 -0.54 18.45 19.67
CA LEU A 284 -1.64 18.67 18.70
C LEU A 284 -3.04 18.24 19.17
N GLY A 285 -3.29 18.05 20.48
CA GLY A 285 -4.64 17.99 21.05
C GLY A 285 -5.67 17.28 20.17
N TRP A 286 -5.49 15.96 20.00
CA TRP A 286 -6.31 15.20 19.05
C TRP A 286 -7.54 14.64 19.74
N GLU A 287 -8.70 15.18 19.38
CA GLU A 287 -10.01 14.69 19.78
C GLU A 287 -10.66 14.05 18.55
N ILE A 288 -10.73 12.73 18.51
CA ILE A 288 -11.61 12.02 17.57
C ILE A 288 -13.01 12.23 18.15
N LEU A 289 -13.86 13.00 17.46
CA LEU A 289 -15.28 13.06 17.79
C LEU A 289 -15.90 11.74 17.34
N LEU A 290 -15.80 10.73 18.21
CA LEU A 290 -16.74 9.63 18.22
C LEU A 290 -17.99 10.19 18.91
N GLU A 291 -19.07 10.44 18.17
CA GLU A 291 -20.38 10.42 18.82
C GLU A 291 -20.57 9.00 19.35
N GLU A 292 -20.93 8.87 20.63
CA GLU A 292 -21.22 7.58 21.26
C GLU A 292 -22.19 6.78 20.38
N GLY A 293 -21.69 5.69 19.78
CA GLY A 293 -22.45 4.79 18.92
C GLY A 293 -21.57 4.02 17.94
N ASP A 294 -22.05 2.87 17.45
CA ASP A 294 -21.39 1.95 16.49
C ASP A 294 -21.09 2.55 15.08
N SER A 295 -21.04 3.87 14.97
CA SER A 295 -20.86 4.62 13.73
C SER A 295 -19.47 5.23 13.60
N VAL A 296 -18.76 4.92 12.51
CA VAL A 296 -17.50 5.61 12.15
C VAL A 296 -17.87 6.84 11.32
N GLN A 297 -18.05 7.96 11.99
CA GLN A 297 -18.13 9.27 11.32
C GLN A 297 -16.71 9.82 11.13
N ILE A 298 -16.25 9.94 9.88
CA ILE A 298 -15.11 10.82 9.59
C ILE A 298 -15.65 12.24 9.47
N ALA A 299 -15.94 12.88 10.61
CA ALA A 299 -16.33 14.26 10.66
C ALA A 299 -15.13 15.16 10.31
N ARG A 300 -15.33 16.05 9.34
CA ARG A 300 -14.40 17.10 8.94
C ARG A 300 -14.31 18.14 10.07
N ARG A 301 -13.40 17.98 11.04
CA ARG A 301 -12.87 19.16 11.77
C ARG A 301 -11.75 19.75 10.93
N GLU A 302 -12.14 20.52 9.91
CA GLU A 302 -11.23 21.36 9.16
C GLU A 302 -10.78 22.50 10.08
N GLN A 303 -9.78 22.23 10.90
CA GLN A 303 -8.99 23.29 11.54
C GLN A 303 -8.36 24.08 10.41
N GLN A 304 -8.91 25.26 10.14
CA GLN A 304 -8.34 26.25 9.23
C GLN A 304 -6.87 26.46 9.61
N GLY A 305 -5.94 25.99 8.76
CA GLY A 305 -4.52 26.28 8.93
C GLY A 305 -3.53 25.22 8.44
N HIS A 306 -3.85 23.92 8.41
CA HIS A 306 -2.84 22.88 8.09
C HIS A 306 -3.38 21.71 7.20
N PRO A 307 -3.64 21.95 5.90
CA PRO A 307 -4.45 21.06 5.06
C PRO A 307 -3.79 19.72 4.64
N GLY A 308 -2.46 19.59 4.65
CA GLY A 308 -1.76 18.43 4.09
C GLY A 308 -1.42 17.29 5.06
N ARG A 309 -0.98 17.63 6.28
CA ARG A 309 -0.49 16.64 7.27
C ARG A 309 -1.61 15.91 8.01
N VAL A 310 -2.76 16.55 8.14
CA VAL A 310 -3.93 15.98 8.83
C VAL A 310 -4.52 14.86 7.98
N ARG A 311 -4.74 15.07 6.68
CA ARG A 311 -5.48 14.11 5.82
C ARG A 311 -4.88 12.70 5.71
N LEU A 312 -3.56 12.55 5.79
CA LEU A 312 -2.89 11.23 5.69
C LEU A 312 -3.10 10.34 6.93
N VAL A 313 -3.06 10.92 8.13
CA VAL A 313 -3.22 10.15 9.38
C VAL A 313 -4.66 9.63 9.52
N TRP A 314 -5.64 10.44 9.08
CA TRP A 314 -7.06 10.06 9.16
C TRP A 314 -7.43 8.90 8.23
N ALA A 315 -6.77 8.76 7.08
CA ALA A 315 -7.01 7.61 6.21
C ALA A 315 -6.46 6.31 6.80
N ALA A 316 -5.25 6.38 7.39
CA ALA A 316 -4.70 5.25 8.13
C ALA A 316 -5.58 4.91 9.36
N ALA A 317 -6.01 5.90 10.13
CA ALA A 317 -6.90 5.70 11.27
C ALA A 317 -8.22 5.02 10.85
N PHE A 318 -8.81 5.45 9.73
CA PHE A 318 -9.99 4.78 9.17
C PHE A 318 -9.73 3.31 8.85
N LEU A 319 -8.64 2.99 8.15
CA LEU A 319 -8.32 1.59 7.82
C LEU A 319 -8.08 0.74 9.07
N ASN A 320 -7.49 1.32 10.12
CA ASN A 320 -7.25 0.64 11.39
C ASN A 320 -8.56 0.21 12.09
N GLU A 321 -9.68 0.90 11.85
CA GLU A 321 -11.00 0.50 12.39
C GLU A 321 -11.51 -0.84 11.84
N PHE A 322 -10.91 -1.33 10.74
CA PHE A 322 -11.22 -2.60 10.07
C PHE A 322 -10.16 -3.68 10.35
N ILE A 323 -9.15 -3.38 11.18
CA ILE A 323 -8.14 -4.33 11.63
C ILE A 323 -8.55 -4.89 13.00
N THR A 324 -8.61 -6.21 13.11
CA THR A 324 -9.03 -6.91 14.34
C THR A 324 -7.86 -7.71 14.92
N CYS A 325 -7.25 -7.19 16.00
CA CYS A 325 -6.28 -7.90 16.85
C CYS A 325 -5.11 -8.58 16.10
N VAL A 326 -4.65 -8.03 14.99
CA VAL A 326 -3.52 -8.52 14.20
C VAL A 326 -2.51 -7.40 13.94
N ASP A 327 -1.23 -7.75 13.83
CA ASP A 327 -0.21 -6.80 13.37
C ASP A 327 -0.58 -6.28 11.98
N TRP A 328 -0.46 -4.97 11.77
CA TRP A 328 -0.87 -4.32 10.54
C TRP A 328 0.15 -3.27 10.08
N ILE A 329 0.39 -3.21 8.77
CA ILE A 329 1.17 -2.17 8.11
C ILE A 329 0.37 -1.62 6.92
N HIS A 330 0.18 -0.29 6.89
CA HIS A 330 -0.35 0.42 5.74
C HIS A 330 0.76 1.16 4.99
N PHE A 331 0.82 0.96 3.67
CA PHE A 331 1.66 1.73 2.75
C PHE A 331 0.80 2.69 1.93
N ASP A 332 0.87 3.98 2.23
CA ASP A 332 0.33 5.02 1.35
C ASP A 332 1.39 5.42 0.31
N ILE A 333 1.11 5.07 -0.94
CA ILE A 333 2.05 5.19 -2.05
C ILE A 333 1.67 6.31 -3.00
N THR A 334 0.74 7.19 -2.65
CA THR A 334 0.25 8.31 -3.48
C THR A 334 1.37 9.24 -3.97
N GLY A 335 2.42 9.39 -3.17
CA GLY A 335 3.61 10.14 -3.55
C GLY A 335 4.49 9.42 -4.59
N VAL A 336 4.59 8.09 -4.50
CA VAL A 336 5.61 7.31 -5.20
C VAL A 336 5.10 6.43 -6.32
N GLY A 337 3.84 5.96 -6.29
CA GLY A 337 3.30 4.94 -7.20
C GLY A 337 2.98 5.47 -8.61
N PHE A 338 2.64 6.75 -8.71
CA PHE A 338 2.31 7.42 -9.97
C PHE A 338 3.56 7.76 -10.81
N ARG A 339 3.45 8.77 -11.70
CA ARG A 339 4.50 9.14 -12.66
C ARG A 339 5.83 9.46 -11.97
N SER A 340 6.90 8.87 -12.51
CA SER A 340 8.26 9.14 -12.10
C SER A 340 8.68 10.58 -12.42
N ASN A 341 9.27 11.23 -11.42
CA ASN A 341 10.11 12.40 -11.59
C ASN A 341 11.58 11.94 -11.62
N HIS A 342 12.20 11.98 -12.80
CA HIS A 342 13.59 11.55 -13.03
C HIS A 342 14.62 12.26 -12.14
N LYS A 343 14.28 13.43 -11.57
CA LYS A 343 15.14 14.11 -10.59
C LYS A 343 15.26 13.35 -9.26
N VAL A 344 14.23 12.58 -8.89
CA VAL A 344 14.16 11.85 -7.62
C VAL A 344 14.63 10.41 -7.80
N VAL A 345 14.30 9.79 -8.93
CA VAL A 345 14.63 8.39 -9.22
C VAL A 345 15.22 8.28 -10.63
N PRO A 346 16.54 8.39 -10.80
CA PRO A 346 17.17 8.55 -12.12
C PRO A 346 17.13 7.29 -12.99
N TYR A 347 16.99 6.10 -12.39
CA TYR A 347 16.88 4.84 -13.14
C TYR A 347 15.46 4.58 -13.71
N LEU A 348 14.49 5.46 -13.42
CA LEU A 348 13.11 5.32 -13.92
C LEU A 348 12.83 6.30 -15.06
N THR A 349 12.23 5.79 -16.13
CA THR A 349 11.78 6.59 -17.27
C THR A 349 10.85 7.72 -16.82
N LYS A 350 11.17 8.96 -17.19
CA LYS A 350 10.37 10.15 -16.86
C LYS A 350 8.94 10.02 -17.40
N GLY A 351 7.94 10.41 -16.60
CA GLY A 351 6.54 10.47 -17.03
C GLY A 351 5.82 9.12 -17.13
N ARG A 352 6.51 8.02 -16.83
CA ARG A 352 5.96 6.66 -16.71
C ARG A 352 5.72 6.31 -15.25
N MET A 353 4.76 5.42 -14.98
CA MET A 353 4.49 4.95 -13.62
C MET A 353 5.72 4.24 -13.04
N THR A 354 5.89 4.32 -11.72
CA THR A 354 7.14 3.89 -11.08
C THR A 354 7.15 2.43 -10.67
N GLY A 355 5.97 1.82 -10.44
CA GLY A 355 5.84 0.49 -9.82
C GLY A 355 6.39 0.43 -8.39
N ARG A 356 6.58 1.57 -7.71
CA ARG A 356 6.98 1.62 -6.30
C ARG A 356 5.74 1.38 -5.42
N PRO A 357 5.87 0.66 -4.29
CA PRO A 357 7.11 0.28 -3.60
C PRO A 357 7.48 -1.21 -3.76
N THR A 358 7.24 -1.83 -4.93
CA THR A 358 7.44 -3.28 -5.17
C THR A 358 8.74 -3.84 -4.59
N ARG A 359 9.90 -3.22 -4.85
CA ARG A 359 11.18 -3.70 -4.33
C ARG A 359 11.28 -3.65 -2.80
N THR A 360 10.61 -2.70 -2.16
CA THR A 360 10.54 -2.61 -0.70
C THR A 360 9.68 -3.73 -0.13
N LEU A 361 8.55 -4.06 -0.76
CA LEU A 361 7.70 -5.19 -0.37
C LEU A 361 8.48 -6.51 -0.48
N ILE A 362 9.20 -6.73 -1.59
CA ILE A 362 10.06 -7.91 -1.78
C ILE A 362 11.13 -7.99 -0.68
N GLN A 363 11.75 -6.86 -0.34
CA GLN A 363 12.76 -6.82 0.72
C GLN A 363 12.17 -7.13 2.09
N LEU A 364 10.97 -6.60 2.39
CA LEU A 364 10.26 -6.87 3.63
C LEU A 364 9.91 -8.37 3.74
N LEU A 365 9.35 -8.97 2.69
CA LEU A 365 9.07 -10.41 2.66
C LEU A 365 10.33 -11.25 2.90
N TYR A 366 11.45 -10.88 2.27
CA TYR A 366 12.73 -11.56 2.49
C TYR A 366 13.22 -11.46 3.95
N GLN A 367 13.02 -10.31 4.62
CA GLN A 367 13.34 -10.16 6.05
C GLN A 367 12.43 -11.01 6.93
N LEU A 368 11.13 -11.03 6.61
CA LEU A 368 10.13 -11.82 7.33
C LEU A 368 10.32 -13.33 7.14
N SER A 369 10.90 -13.78 6.03
CA SER A 369 11.24 -15.19 5.81
C SER A 369 12.51 -15.65 6.52
N CYS A 370 13.35 -14.73 7.01
CA CYS A 370 14.67 -15.05 7.58
C CYS A 370 14.98 -14.22 8.84
N PRO A 371 14.34 -14.48 10.00
CA PRO A 371 14.52 -13.68 11.22
C PRO A 371 15.96 -13.64 11.74
N SER A 372 16.72 -14.73 11.58
CA SER A 372 18.10 -14.87 12.08
C SER A 372 19.12 -14.01 11.31
N LYS A 373 18.88 -13.71 10.02
CA LYS A 373 19.74 -12.83 9.20
C LYS A 373 19.33 -11.35 9.22
N ALA A 374 18.24 -11.00 9.91
CA ALA A 374 17.82 -9.61 10.06
C ALA A 374 18.84 -8.79 10.87
N LYS A 375 19.56 -9.42 11.82
CA LYS A 375 20.63 -8.78 12.60
C LYS A 375 21.91 -8.50 11.78
N GLU A 376 22.35 -9.43 10.93
CA GLU A 376 23.56 -9.24 10.10
C GLU A 376 23.36 -8.22 8.97
N ASN A 377 22.18 -8.21 8.33
CA ASN A 377 21.89 -7.23 7.28
C ASN A 377 21.76 -5.80 7.83
N TYR A 378 21.46 -5.63 9.13
CA TYR A 378 21.40 -4.31 9.77
C TYR A 378 22.74 -3.57 9.69
N GLU A 379 23.88 -4.27 9.70
CA GLU A 379 25.22 -3.67 9.59
C GLU A 379 25.65 -3.39 8.15
N PHE A 380 25.28 -4.26 7.19
CA PHE A 380 25.64 -4.09 5.77
C PHE A 380 25.09 -2.78 5.18
N PHE A 381 23.98 -2.27 5.72
CA PHE A 381 23.30 -1.09 5.21
C PHE A 381 23.58 0.21 5.98
N ARG A 382 24.52 0.26 6.93
CA ARG A 382 25.00 1.56 7.49
C ARG A 382 25.71 2.45 6.44
N ASN A 383 25.92 1.97 5.22
CA ASN A 383 26.58 2.71 4.16
C ASN A 383 25.61 3.14 3.04
N PRO A 384 25.09 4.38 3.05
CA PRO A 384 24.15 4.88 2.04
C PRO A 384 24.73 4.94 0.61
N PHE A 385 26.04 4.72 0.45
CA PHE A 385 26.72 4.73 -0.85
C PHE A 385 26.69 3.39 -1.61
N LEU A 386 26.31 2.27 -0.98
CA LEU A 386 26.26 0.96 -1.65
C LEU A 386 25.01 0.73 -2.51
N LEU A 387 24.09 1.70 -2.55
CA LEU A 387 22.78 1.59 -3.24
C LEU A 387 22.70 2.35 -4.58
N TYR A 388 23.75 3.09 -4.97
CA TYR A 388 23.85 3.77 -6.27
C TYR A 388 24.67 2.98 -7.31
N GLY A 389 25.08 1.75 -6.99
CA GLY A 389 25.77 0.86 -7.92
C GLY A 389 24.84 -0.26 -8.38
N ILE A 390 24.00 0.03 -9.37
CA ILE A 390 23.58 -0.77 -10.54
C ILE A 390 22.67 0.12 -11.39
#